data_AF-A0A7L2V525-F1
#
_entry.id   AF-A0A7L2V525-F1
#
_cell.length_a   1.000
_cell.length_b   1.000
_cell.length_c   1.000
_cell.angle_alpha   90.00
_cell.angle_beta   90.00
_cell.angle_gamma   90.00
#
_symmetry.space_group_name_H-M   'P 1'
#
loop_
_entity.id
_entity.type
_entity.pdbx_description
1 polymer ?
#
loop_
_entity_poly.entity_id
_entity_poly.type
_entity_poly.pdbx_seq_one_letter_code
_entity_poly.pdbx_strand_id
1 'polypeptide(L)'
;RMEGQGSYTLTTGTEYRGELRDGMFDGEGALLFPTGGTYRAVWHRGVPTQGKYTFADGLEYEDKKWHYCDGYDRRFYTEICSGLKPAGISQLTNQDPPRKIPEGHYDCGDGFYNPGTRVIVDYKLRFLRNA
;
A
#
# COMPACT_ATOMS: atom_id res chain seq x y z
N ARG A 1 -18.47 -15.73 -29.46
CA ARG A 1 -19.52 -15.57 -28.43
C ARG A 1 -18.97 -16.19 -27.16
N MET A 2 -18.88 -15.44 -26.07
CA MET A 2 -18.32 -15.97 -24.82
C MET A 2 -19.48 -16.52 -24.00
N GLU A 3 -19.40 -17.79 -23.62
CA GLU A 3 -20.50 -18.53 -22.98
C GLU A 3 -19.93 -19.37 -21.83
N GLY A 4 -20.64 -19.43 -20.70
CA GLY A 4 -20.20 -20.18 -19.53
C GLY A 4 -19.07 -19.49 -18.75
N GLN A 5 -18.30 -20.27 -18.00
CA GLN A 5 -17.21 -19.73 -17.16
C GLN A 5 -16.04 -19.22 -18.02
N GLY A 6 -15.56 -18.02 -17.74
CA GLY A 6 -14.39 -17.44 -18.41
C GLY A 6 -13.85 -16.20 -17.72
N SER A 7 -12.91 -15.54 -18.39
CA SER A 7 -12.39 -14.23 -17.96
C SER A 7 -12.35 -13.22 -19.11
N TYR A 8 -12.38 -11.94 -18.74
CA TYR A 8 -12.34 -10.82 -19.68
C TYR A 8 -11.59 -9.64 -19.06
N THR A 9 -10.48 -9.24 -19.69
CA THR A 9 -9.69 -8.08 -19.25
C THR A 9 -10.19 -6.81 -19.95
N LEU A 10 -10.66 -5.85 -19.16
CA LEU A 10 -11.06 -4.53 -19.63
C LEU A 10 -9.82 -3.71 -20.02
N THR A 11 -9.99 -2.69 -20.85
CA THR A 11 -8.93 -1.73 -21.23
C THR A 11 -8.32 -0.97 -20.04
N THR A 12 -9.03 -0.92 -18.90
CA THR A 12 -8.53 -0.39 -17.62
C THR A 12 -7.56 -1.33 -16.88
N GLY A 13 -7.32 -2.54 -17.41
CA GLY A 13 -6.58 -3.60 -16.74
C GLY A 13 -7.39 -4.37 -15.68
N THR A 14 -8.64 -3.99 -15.43
CA THR A 14 -9.55 -4.76 -14.55
C THR A 14 -9.90 -6.09 -15.21
N GLU A 15 -9.80 -7.20 -14.50
CA GLU A 15 -10.15 -8.53 -15.02
C GLU A 15 -11.49 -8.99 -14.42
N TYR A 16 -12.47 -9.26 -15.27
CA TYR A 16 -13.64 -10.05 -14.88
C TYR A 16 -13.31 -11.54 -14.89
N ARG A 17 -13.75 -12.28 -13.87
CA ARG A 17 -13.78 -13.76 -13.86
C ARG A 17 -15.14 -14.24 -13.39
N GLY A 18 -15.80 -15.08 -14.18
CA GLY A 18 -17.14 -15.60 -13.86
C GLY A 18 -17.91 -16.06 -15.09
N GLU A 19 -19.23 -16.10 -14.96
CA GLU A 19 -20.13 -16.52 -16.02
C GLU A 19 -20.36 -15.45 -17.11
N LEU A 20 -20.33 -15.90 -18.37
CA LEU A 20 -20.48 -15.09 -19.58
C LEU A 20 -21.65 -15.58 -20.44
N ARG A 21 -22.43 -14.64 -21.00
CA ARG A 21 -23.67 -14.87 -21.77
C ARG A 21 -24.15 -13.56 -22.42
N ASP A 22 -24.11 -13.25 -23.72
CA ASP A 22 -23.51 -13.86 -24.93
C ASP A 22 -21.98 -13.59 -25.07
N GLY A 23 -21.40 -12.99 -24.04
CA GLY A 23 -20.37 -11.96 -24.15
C GLY A 23 -20.61 -10.79 -23.20
N MET A 24 -21.72 -10.81 -22.43
CA MET A 24 -21.92 -9.98 -21.24
C MET A 24 -21.65 -10.81 -19.98
N PHE A 25 -21.37 -10.15 -18.85
CA PHE A 25 -21.29 -10.78 -17.54
C PHE A 25 -22.71 -11.16 -17.08
N ASP A 26 -22.97 -12.43 -16.77
CA ASP A 26 -24.33 -12.91 -16.44
C ASP A 26 -24.24 -14.20 -15.60
N GLY A 27 -24.68 -14.15 -14.34
CA GLY A 27 -24.42 -15.19 -13.34
C GLY A 27 -23.44 -14.73 -12.25
N GLU A 28 -22.76 -15.65 -11.58
CA GLU A 28 -21.76 -15.29 -10.55
C GLU A 28 -20.44 -14.84 -11.18
N GLY A 29 -19.84 -13.76 -10.65
CA GLY A 29 -18.52 -13.31 -11.10
C GLY A 29 -17.89 -12.21 -10.26
N ALA A 30 -16.60 -11.99 -10.48
CA ALA A 30 -15.78 -11.03 -9.76
C ALA A 30 -15.00 -10.11 -10.71
N LEU A 31 -14.96 -8.81 -10.41
CA LEU A 31 -13.97 -7.88 -10.96
C LEU A 31 -12.75 -7.85 -10.04
N LEU A 32 -11.57 -8.06 -10.63
CA LEU A 32 -10.26 -7.96 -10.00
C LEU A 32 -9.61 -6.67 -10.48
N PHE A 33 -9.35 -5.73 -9.57
CA PHE A 33 -8.79 -4.42 -9.92
C PHE A 33 -7.25 -4.47 -9.87
N PRO A 34 -6.53 -3.73 -10.75
CA PRO A 34 -5.06 -3.66 -10.72
C PRO A 34 -4.48 -3.16 -9.40
N THR A 35 -5.28 -2.44 -8.61
CA THR A 35 -4.93 -1.96 -7.26
C THR A 35 -4.99 -3.05 -6.19
N GLY A 36 -5.41 -4.28 -6.53
CA GLY A 36 -5.57 -5.42 -5.62
C GLY A 36 -6.98 -5.56 -5.02
N GLY A 37 -7.85 -4.56 -5.21
CA GLY A 37 -9.26 -4.66 -4.79
C GLY A 37 -10.04 -5.72 -5.58
N THR A 38 -11.13 -6.21 -5.02
CA THR A 38 -12.04 -7.16 -5.68
C THR A 38 -13.50 -6.75 -5.46
N TYR A 39 -14.33 -6.83 -6.51
CA TYR A 39 -15.78 -6.71 -6.39
C TYR A 39 -16.46 -8.01 -6.85
N ARG A 40 -17.04 -8.77 -5.91
CA ARG A 40 -17.80 -9.99 -6.20
C ARG A 40 -19.27 -9.67 -6.29
N ALA A 41 -19.95 -10.10 -7.35
CA ALA A 41 -21.36 -9.81 -7.56
C ALA A 41 -22.09 -10.91 -8.33
N VAL A 42 -23.42 -10.88 -8.25
CA VAL A 42 -24.31 -11.54 -9.21
C VAL A 42 -24.60 -10.54 -10.33
N TRP A 43 -24.37 -10.96 -11.57
CA TRP A 43 -24.47 -10.14 -12.77
C TRP A 43 -25.70 -10.54 -13.57
N HIS A 44 -26.36 -9.57 -14.18
CA HIS A 44 -27.39 -9.79 -15.18
C HIS A 44 -27.16 -8.86 -16.37
N ARG A 45 -26.86 -9.43 -17.55
CA ARG A 45 -26.59 -8.70 -18.79
C ARG A 45 -25.58 -7.54 -18.62
N GLY A 46 -24.50 -7.79 -17.88
CA GLY A 46 -23.43 -6.83 -17.59
C GLY A 46 -23.67 -5.92 -16.39
N VAL A 47 -24.85 -5.94 -15.77
CA VAL A 47 -25.20 -5.10 -14.61
C VAL A 47 -25.11 -5.92 -13.31
N PRO A 48 -24.38 -5.46 -12.28
CA PRO A 48 -24.37 -6.13 -10.99
C PRO A 48 -25.68 -5.85 -10.22
N THR A 49 -26.33 -6.89 -9.69
CA THR A 49 -27.59 -6.79 -8.95
C THR A 49 -27.38 -6.69 -7.44
N GLN A 50 -26.44 -7.50 -6.93
CA GLN A 50 -25.95 -7.47 -5.56
C GLN A 50 -24.46 -7.81 -5.59
N GLY A 51 -23.64 -7.11 -4.82
CA GLY A 51 -22.21 -7.41 -4.72
C GLY A 51 -21.54 -6.83 -3.49
N LYS A 52 -20.33 -7.31 -3.22
CA LYS A 52 -19.50 -6.94 -2.08
C LYS A 52 -18.12 -6.53 -2.59
N TYR A 53 -17.62 -5.41 -2.09
CA TYR A 53 -16.28 -4.91 -2.38
C TYR A 53 -15.32 -5.27 -1.25
N THR A 54 -14.14 -5.76 -1.61
CA THR A 54 -13.02 -6.02 -0.71
C THR A 54 -11.83 -5.19 -1.19
N PHE A 55 -11.26 -4.38 -0.30
CA PHE A 55 -10.05 -3.61 -0.55
C PHE A 55 -8.82 -4.53 -0.65
N ALA A 56 -7.71 -4.01 -1.17
CA ALA A 56 -6.50 -4.78 -1.42
C ALA A 56 -5.82 -5.32 -0.15
N ASP A 57 -6.10 -4.73 1.01
CA ASP A 57 -5.66 -5.17 2.33
C ASP A 57 -6.61 -6.20 2.98
N GLY A 58 -7.68 -6.59 2.29
CA GLY A 58 -8.68 -7.54 2.77
C GLY A 58 -9.82 -6.91 3.57
N LEU A 59 -9.84 -5.58 3.76
CA LEU A 59 -10.99 -4.91 4.38
C LEU A 59 -12.22 -5.08 3.48
N GLU A 60 -13.36 -5.45 4.04
CA GLU A 60 -14.62 -5.51 3.30
C GLU A 60 -15.42 -4.23 3.50
N TYR A 61 -16.03 -3.70 2.43
CA TYR A 61 -16.85 -2.49 2.51
C TYR A 61 -18.23 -2.77 3.12
N GLU A 62 -18.67 -1.90 4.04
CA GLU A 62 -20.02 -1.89 4.61
C GLU A 62 -20.64 -0.49 4.49
N ASP A 63 -21.91 -0.41 4.08
CA ASP A 63 -22.66 0.85 3.92
C ASP A 63 -23.18 1.42 5.25
N LYS A 64 -23.23 0.59 6.29
CA LYS A 64 -23.76 0.88 7.62
C LYS A 64 -22.71 0.53 8.66
N LYS A 65 -22.61 1.32 9.73
CA LYS A 65 -21.65 1.10 10.83
C LYS A 65 -20.19 0.97 10.36
N TRP A 66 -19.80 1.82 9.42
CA TRP A 66 -18.43 1.88 8.94
C TRP A 66 -17.47 2.34 10.05
N HIS A 67 -16.73 1.38 10.62
CA HIS A 67 -15.78 1.60 11.72
C HIS A 67 -14.34 1.80 11.26
N TYR A 68 -14.06 1.67 9.96
CA TYR A 68 -12.71 1.82 9.44
C TYR A 68 -12.33 3.29 9.31
N CYS A 69 -11.25 3.68 10.00
CA CYS A 69 -10.75 5.05 10.04
C CYS A 69 -11.81 6.07 10.51
N ASP A 70 -12.56 5.73 11.56
CA ASP A 70 -13.54 6.62 12.18
C ASP A 70 -12.89 7.62 13.17
N GLY A 71 -13.72 8.38 13.90
CA GLY A 71 -13.23 9.38 14.86
C GLY A 71 -12.54 8.80 16.11
N TYR A 72 -12.74 7.52 16.39
CA TYR A 72 -12.20 6.80 17.55
C TYR A 72 -11.02 5.90 17.18
N ASP A 73 -11.09 5.19 16.05
CA ASP A 73 -10.00 4.34 15.57
C ASP A 73 -9.56 4.71 14.14
N ARG A 74 -8.32 5.20 14.03
CA ARG A 74 -7.69 5.64 12.77
C ARG A 74 -6.62 4.67 12.25
N ARG A 75 -6.60 3.44 12.74
CA ARG A 75 -5.69 2.39 12.27
C ARG A 75 -6.06 1.87 10.89
N PHE A 76 -5.05 1.53 10.09
CA PHE A 76 -5.25 0.77 8.85
C PHE A 76 -5.77 -0.64 9.17
N TYR A 77 -6.50 -1.29 8.25
CA TYR A 77 -7.12 -2.59 8.55
C TYR A 77 -6.07 -3.66 8.87
N THR A 78 -4.92 -3.61 8.19
CA THR A 78 -3.75 -4.45 8.51
C THR A 78 -3.24 -4.27 9.95
N GLU A 79 -3.33 -3.07 10.53
CA GLU A 79 -2.94 -2.77 11.91
C GLU A 79 -4.01 -3.17 12.94
N ILE A 80 -5.27 -3.24 12.51
CA ILE A 80 -6.36 -3.83 13.30
C ILE A 80 -6.16 -5.35 13.39
N CYS A 81 -5.88 -6.02 12.26
CA CYS A 81 -5.70 -7.47 12.20
C CYS A 81 -4.36 -7.97 12.76
N SER A 82 -3.26 -7.24 12.55
CA SER A 82 -1.90 -7.70 12.87
C SER A 82 -1.19 -6.87 13.95
N GLY A 83 -1.87 -5.86 14.52
CA GLY A 83 -1.28 -4.90 15.44
C GLY A 83 -0.44 -3.83 14.74
N LEU A 84 -0.07 -2.79 15.50
CA LEU A 84 0.84 -1.75 15.03
C LEU A 84 2.23 -2.35 14.77
N LYS A 85 2.73 -2.21 13.54
CA LYS A 85 4.13 -2.54 13.24
C LYS A 85 5.05 -1.53 13.93
N PRO A 86 6.25 -1.94 14.42
CA PRO A 86 7.25 -0.98 14.84
C PRO A 86 7.59 -0.04 13.67
N ALA A 87 8.03 1.19 13.96
CA ALA A 87 8.24 2.27 12.99
C ALA A 87 9.37 2.05 11.94
N GLY A 88 9.79 0.81 11.72
CA GLY A 88 10.95 0.44 10.94
C GLY A 88 12.26 0.89 11.60
N ILE A 89 13.34 0.88 10.81
CA ILE A 89 14.57 1.58 11.18
C ILE A 89 14.35 3.05 10.81
N SER A 90 14.38 3.94 11.80
CA SER A 90 14.38 5.39 11.53
C SER A 90 15.55 5.75 10.61
N GLN A 91 15.25 6.30 9.44
CA GLN A 91 16.28 6.74 8.51
C GLN A 91 17.06 7.91 9.14
N LEU A 92 18.30 7.64 9.54
CA LEU A 92 19.20 8.63 10.15
C LEU A 92 19.78 9.63 9.14
N THR A 93 19.59 9.37 7.84
CA THR A 93 20.08 10.21 6.74
C THR A 93 19.02 10.32 5.65
N ASN A 94 19.14 11.30 4.76
CA ASN A 94 18.22 11.49 3.63
C ASN A 94 18.49 10.57 2.41
N GLN A 95 19.30 9.53 2.57
CA GLN A 95 19.61 8.57 1.51
C GLN A 95 19.05 7.19 1.84
N ASP A 96 18.68 6.44 0.80
CA ASP A 96 18.31 5.03 0.87
C ASP A 96 19.19 4.25 -0.14
N PRO A 97 20.06 3.30 0.30
CA PRO A 97 20.32 2.96 1.71
C PRO A 97 20.97 4.13 2.49
N PRO A 98 20.76 4.20 3.81
CA PRO A 98 21.35 5.25 4.64
C PRO A 98 22.87 5.19 4.65
N ARG A 99 23.51 6.38 4.72
CA ARG A 99 24.97 6.46 4.81
C ARG A 99 25.44 5.86 6.13
N LYS A 100 26.56 5.13 6.10
CA LYS A 100 27.18 4.62 7.33
C LYS A 100 27.80 5.77 8.11
N ILE A 101 27.11 6.23 9.14
CA ILE A 101 27.61 7.23 10.09
C ILE A 101 28.72 6.59 10.95
N PRO A 102 29.88 7.24 11.15
CA PRO A 102 30.90 6.76 12.08
C PRO A 102 30.38 6.69 13.53
N GLU A 103 30.90 5.77 14.34
CA GLU A 103 30.44 5.59 15.72
C GLU A 103 30.60 6.88 16.55
N GLY A 104 29.56 7.23 17.31
CA GLY A 104 29.52 8.46 18.10
C GLY A 104 29.39 9.76 17.29
N HIS A 105 29.22 9.70 15.97
CA HIS A 105 29.02 10.89 15.12
C HIS A 105 27.54 11.05 14.72
N TYR A 106 27.20 12.23 14.19
CA TYR A 106 25.87 12.58 13.66
C TYR A 106 25.99 13.11 12.23
N ASP A 107 25.07 12.77 11.32
CA ASP A 107 25.00 13.36 9.98
C ASP A 107 24.33 14.75 10.06
N CYS A 108 25.03 15.79 9.59
CA CYS A 108 24.54 17.17 9.57
C CYS A 108 24.06 17.65 8.19
N GLY A 109 24.01 16.76 7.20
CA GLY A 109 23.60 17.07 5.82
C GLY A 109 24.74 17.61 4.92
N ASP A 110 25.81 18.14 5.51
CA ASP A 110 27.07 18.51 4.85
C ASP A 110 28.26 17.60 5.25
N GLY A 111 28.13 16.82 6.33
CA GLY A 111 29.19 15.99 6.86
C GLY A 111 28.82 15.28 8.16
N PHE A 112 29.83 14.69 8.82
CA PHE A 112 29.70 14.02 10.11
C PHE A 112 30.24 14.91 11.25
N TYR A 113 29.37 15.24 12.19
CA TYR A 113 29.70 15.94 13.43
C TYR A 113 30.17 14.98 14.53
N ASN A 114 31.30 15.30 15.15
CA ASN A 114 31.81 14.61 16.34
C ASN A 114 31.59 15.49 17.59
N PRO A 115 30.79 15.05 18.59
CA PRO A 115 30.53 15.85 19.79
C PRO A 115 31.73 15.97 20.74
N GLY A 116 32.65 15.00 20.72
CA GLY A 116 33.84 14.99 21.59
C GLY A 116 34.92 15.96 21.12
N THR A 117 35.11 16.12 19.81
CA THR A 117 36.07 17.09 19.24
C THR A 117 35.42 18.42 18.83
N ARG A 118 34.09 18.46 18.73
CA ARG A 118 33.29 19.57 18.18
C ARG A 118 33.65 19.96 16.74
N VAL A 119 34.04 18.97 15.94
CA VAL A 119 34.41 19.12 14.53
C VAL A 119 33.39 18.46 13.63
N ILE A 120 33.12 19.09 12.48
CA ILE A 120 32.42 18.52 11.34
C ILE A 120 33.45 18.17 10.26
N VAL A 121 33.43 16.92 9.81
CA VAL A 121 34.20 16.43 8.65
C VAL A 121 33.26 16.13 7.49
N ASP A 122 33.70 16.25 6.24
CA ASP A 122 32.90 15.86 5.09
C ASP A 122 32.67 14.34 5.03
N TYR A 123 31.84 13.90 4.08
CA TYR A 123 31.59 12.48 3.84
C TYR A 123 32.81 11.66 3.36
N LYS A 124 33.99 12.29 3.21
CA LYS A 124 35.29 11.66 2.95
C LYS A 124 36.25 11.79 4.15
N LEU A 125 35.72 12.15 5.33
CA LEU A 125 36.44 12.36 6.59
C LEU A 125 37.51 13.48 6.56
N ARG A 126 37.33 14.48 5.69
CA ARG A 126 38.18 15.67 5.61
C ARG A 126 37.59 16.80 6.45
N PHE A 127 38.40 17.56 7.18
CA PHE A 127 37.93 18.69 7.97
C PHE A 127 37.09 19.68 7.13
N LEU A 128 35.90 20.05 7.61
CA LEU A 128 35.08 21.13 7.06
C LEU A 128 35.11 22.37 7.96
N ARG A 129 34.66 22.21 9.21
CA ARG A 129 34.45 23.32 10.15
C ARG A 129 34.33 22.81 11.59
N ASN A 130 34.44 23.73 12.55
CA ASN A 130 34.01 23.49 13.94
C ASN A 130 32.49 23.72 14.08
N ALA A 131 31.91 23.21 15.17
CA ALA A 131 30.50 23.36 15.55
C ALA A 131 30.27 24.33 16.73
#